data_AF-A0A366HVQ9-F1
#
_entry.id   AF-A0A366HVQ9-F1
#
_cell.length_a   1.000
_cell.length_b   1.000
_cell.length_c   1.000
_cell.angle_alpha   90.00
_cell.angle_beta   90.00
_cell.angle_gamma   90.00
#
_symmetry.space_group_name_H-M   'P 1'
#
loop_
_entity.id
_entity.type
_entity.pdbx_description
1 polymer ?
#
loop_
_entity_poly.entity_id
_entity_poly.type
_entity_poly.pdbx_seq_one_letter_code
_entity_poly.pdbx_strand_id
1 'polypeptide(L)'
;MKGFRLSFLGFLVLVANFVTAKAELPPSAYEQFQADAPEVFQIKVDEVSSKFPGVFDRSKRIETVQATVVKVVRSKSGAKQGEKITLRYERLLPKAGWAGPSPAPALEKGKEYPAYLSKATDGTFELGAKGKSFETVKPR
;
A
#
# COMPACT_ATOMS: atom_id res chain seq x y z
N MET A 1 56.01 30.39 42.05
CA MET A 1 56.27 29.38 41.00
C MET A 1 55.54 28.09 41.34
N LYS A 2 54.90 27.47 40.33
CA LYS A 2 54.21 26.16 40.30
C LYS A 2 52.81 26.16 40.95
N GLY A 3 51.72 25.77 40.27
CA GLY A 3 51.54 25.32 38.91
C GLY A 3 50.05 25.18 38.60
N PHE A 4 49.64 25.75 37.48
CA PHE A 4 48.34 25.59 36.84
C PHE A 4 48.19 24.16 36.32
N ARG A 5 47.13 23.45 36.68
CA ARG A 5 46.70 22.24 35.96
C ARG A 5 45.19 22.23 35.78
N LEU A 6 44.83 22.70 34.59
CA LEU A 6 43.61 22.43 33.85
C LEU A 6 43.34 20.90 33.84
N SER A 7 42.15 20.47 34.24
CA SER A 7 41.66 19.14 33.88
C SER A 7 40.26 19.24 33.30
N PHE A 8 40.26 19.26 31.98
CA PHE A 8 39.14 19.12 31.07
C PHE A 8 38.60 17.68 31.20
N LEU A 9 37.30 17.50 31.46
CA LEU A 9 36.55 16.38 30.85
C LEU A 9 35.04 16.60 31.03
N GLY A 10 34.47 17.39 30.12
CA GLY A 10 33.03 17.39 29.89
C GLY A 10 32.65 16.09 29.18
N PHE A 11 31.86 15.24 29.83
CA PHE A 11 31.25 14.07 29.20
C PHE A 11 29.88 14.50 28.66
N LEU A 12 29.86 15.06 27.45
CA LEU A 12 28.62 15.38 26.74
C LEU A 12 28.08 14.08 26.11
N VAL A 13 27.16 13.41 26.79
CA VAL A 13 26.42 12.27 26.21
C VAL A 13 25.39 12.81 25.22
N LEU A 14 25.78 12.90 23.95
CA LEU A 14 24.85 13.17 22.85
C LEU A 14 24.03 11.89 22.58
N VAL A 15 22.90 11.74 23.27
CA VAL A 15 21.93 10.68 22.95
C VAL A 15 21.23 11.06 21.64
N ALA A 16 21.82 10.65 20.52
CA ALA A 16 21.20 10.73 19.21
C ALA A 16 20.00 9.78 19.19
N ASN A 17 18.80 10.33 19.38
CA ASN A 17 17.54 9.64 19.13
C ASN A 17 17.41 9.43 17.62
N PHE A 18 17.96 8.33 17.11
CA PHE A 18 17.69 7.87 15.75
C PHE A 18 16.22 7.45 15.68
N VAL A 19 15.35 8.40 15.34
CA VAL A 19 13.98 8.10 14.92
C VAL A 19 14.12 7.16 13.74
N THR A 20 13.66 5.92 13.91
CA THR A 20 13.59 4.92 12.84
C THR A 20 12.57 5.40 11.82
N ALA A 21 13.00 6.27 10.90
CA ALA A 21 12.22 6.65 9.74
C ALA A 21 11.91 5.36 8.97
N LYS A 22 10.63 4.97 9.01
CA LYS A 22 10.12 3.93 8.13
C LYS A 22 10.38 4.42 6.71
N ALA A 23 11.18 3.69 5.95
CA ALA A 23 11.40 3.95 4.53
C ALA A 23 10.18 3.51 3.70
N GLU A 24 9.01 4.01 4.08
CA GLU A 24 7.78 3.98 3.30
C GLU A 24 7.77 5.23 2.41
N LEU A 25 7.17 5.13 1.22
CA LEU A 25 7.01 6.28 0.34
C LEU A 25 6.23 7.40 1.05
N PRO A 26 6.53 8.67 0.77
CA PRO A 26 5.79 9.78 1.37
C PRO A 26 4.32 9.79 0.88
N PRO A 27 3.36 10.34 1.66
CA PRO A 27 1.95 10.40 1.27
C PRO A 27 1.71 11.00 -0.12
N SER A 28 2.47 12.04 -0.49
CA SER A 28 2.37 12.70 -1.81
C SER A 28 2.62 11.75 -2.99
N ALA A 29 3.47 10.73 -2.83
CA ALA A 29 3.68 9.73 -3.88
C ALA A 29 2.41 8.88 -4.09
N TYR A 30 1.69 8.55 -3.02
CA TYR A 30 0.44 7.79 -3.11
C TYR A 30 -0.71 8.63 -3.64
N GLU A 31 -0.77 9.91 -3.28
CA GLU A 31 -1.72 10.86 -3.87
C GLU A 31 -1.56 10.92 -5.39
N GLN A 32 -0.30 10.99 -5.87
CA GLN A 32 -0.01 10.96 -7.30
C GLN A 32 -0.46 9.64 -7.94
N PHE A 33 -0.16 8.48 -7.32
CA PHE A 33 -0.62 7.20 -7.86
C PHE A 33 -2.16 7.08 -7.90
N GLN A 34 -2.87 7.62 -6.90
CA GLN A 34 -4.32 7.68 -6.91
C GLN A 34 -4.84 8.62 -8.00
N ALA A 35 -4.20 9.77 -8.20
CA ALA A 35 -4.52 10.71 -9.26
C ALA A 35 -4.32 10.09 -10.65
N ASP A 36 -3.28 9.28 -10.83
CA ASP A 36 -2.92 8.65 -12.10
C ASP A 36 -3.69 7.35 -12.39
N ALA A 37 -4.31 6.73 -11.36
CA ALA A 37 -5.02 5.46 -11.51
C ALA A 37 -6.18 5.57 -12.53
N PRO A 38 -6.15 4.86 -13.67
CA PRO A 38 -7.13 5.04 -14.74
C PRO A 38 -8.56 4.64 -14.33
N GLU A 39 -8.70 3.79 -13.32
CA GLU A 39 -9.97 3.31 -12.79
C GLU A 39 -10.11 3.71 -11.32
N VAL A 40 -11.23 4.38 -10.99
CA VAL A 40 -11.56 4.78 -9.62
C VAL A 40 -13.00 4.41 -9.35
N PHE A 41 -13.21 3.44 -8.47
CA PHE A 41 -14.51 2.89 -8.13
C PHE A 41 -14.75 2.92 -6.62
N GLN A 42 -16.01 2.80 -6.24
CA GLN A 42 -16.37 2.14 -4.99
C GLN A 42 -16.78 0.72 -5.35
N ILE A 43 -16.19 -0.27 -4.69
CA ILE A 43 -16.47 -1.70 -4.92
C ILE A 43 -17.04 -2.33 -3.67
N LYS A 44 -17.87 -3.36 -3.84
CA LYS A 44 -18.26 -4.30 -2.80
C LYS A 44 -17.61 -5.65 -3.09
N VAL A 45 -16.94 -6.21 -2.09
CA VAL A 45 -16.23 -7.48 -2.24
C VAL A 45 -17.21 -8.64 -2.11
N ASP A 46 -17.29 -9.46 -3.15
CA ASP A 46 -18.20 -10.61 -3.20
C ASP A 46 -17.51 -11.89 -2.73
N GLU A 47 -16.25 -12.09 -3.14
CA GLU A 47 -15.46 -13.26 -2.80
C GLU A 47 -13.96 -12.94 -2.80
N VAL A 48 -13.22 -13.60 -1.93
CA VAL A 48 -11.76 -13.45 -1.80
C VAL A 48 -11.11 -14.82 -1.78
N SER A 49 -10.13 -15.02 -2.66
CA SER A 49 -9.25 -16.18 -2.69
C SER A 49 -7.81 -15.72 -2.48
N SER A 50 -7.18 -16.24 -1.43
CA SER A 50 -5.80 -15.89 -1.06
C SER A 50 -4.92 -17.12 -1.03
N LYS A 51 -3.88 -17.15 -1.86
CA LYS A 51 -2.95 -18.28 -1.94
C LYS A 51 -1.50 -17.83 -1.91
N PHE A 52 -0.62 -18.70 -1.46
CA PHE A 52 0.81 -18.49 -1.70
C PHE A 52 1.14 -18.77 -3.18
N PRO A 53 2.10 -18.06 -3.79
CA PRO A 53 2.53 -18.33 -5.16
C PRO A 53 3.11 -19.74 -5.35
N GLY A 54 3.65 -20.32 -4.28
CA GLY A 54 4.19 -21.68 -4.25
C GLY A 54 4.46 -22.16 -2.82
N VAL A 55 5.08 -23.33 -2.69
CA VAL A 55 5.32 -23.98 -1.38
C VAL A 55 6.39 -23.24 -0.56
N PHE A 56 7.37 -22.64 -1.23
CA PHE A 56 8.54 -22.01 -0.60
C PHE A 56 8.43 -20.49 -0.46
N ASP A 57 7.70 -19.82 -1.35
CA ASP A 57 7.54 -18.36 -1.27
C ASP A 57 6.40 -17.98 -0.31
N ARG A 58 6.80 -17.62 0.92
CA ARG A 58 5.91 -17.08 1.95
C ARG A 58 6.05 -15.57 2.12
N SER A 59 6.78 -14.90 1.23
CA SER A 59 7.00 -13.45 1.29
C SER A 59 5.81 -12.65 0.76
N LYS A 60 4.87 -13.30 0.07
CA LYS A 60 3.68 -12.68 -0.51
C LYS A 60 2.51 -13.65 -0.64
N ARG A 61 1.33 -13.09 -0.82
CA ARG A 61 0.09 -13.78 -1.19
C ARG A 61 -0.37 -13.27 -2.55
N ILE A 62 -0.92 -14.17 -3.37
CA ILE A 62 -1.68 -13.82 -4.55
C ILE A 62 -3.15 -13.74 -4.13
N GLU A 63 -3.71 -12.55 -4.22
CA GLU A 63 -5.11 -12.27 -3.96
C GLU A 63 -5.86 -12.27 -5.29
N THR A 64 -6.93 -13.06 -5.37
CA THR A 64 -7.94 -12.99 -6.42
C THR A 64 -9.26 -12.62 -5.78
N VAL A 65 -9.82 -11.48 -6.16
CA VAL A 65 -11.03 -10.92 -5.54
C VAL A 65 -12.09 -10.74 -6.61
N GLN A 66 -13.29 -11.27 -6.36
CA GLN A 66 -14.47 -10.91 -7.13
C GLN A 66 -15.19 -9.78 -6.41
N ALA A 67 -15.52 -8.73 -7.13
CA ALA A 67 -16.18 -7.56 -6.57
C ALA A 67 -17.21 -6.97 -7.54
N THR A 68 -18.24 -6.38 -6.98
CA THR A 68 -19.24 -5.63 -7.73
C THR A 68 -18.93 -4.13 -7.63
N VAL A 69 -18.91 -3.44 -8.76
CA VAL A 69 -18.75 -1.98 -8.81
C VAL A 69 -20.04 -1.33 -8.31
N VAL A 70 -20.02 -0.73 -7.12
CA VAL A 70 -21.20 -0.06 -6.55
C VAL A 70 -21.29 1.40 -6.99
N LYS A 71 -20.15 2.03 -7.34
CA LYS A 71 -20.09 3.40 -7.89
C LYS A 71 -18.88 3.54 -8.80
N VAL A 72 -19.06 4.28 -9.90
CA VAL A 72 -17.96 4.68 -10.78
C VAL A 72 -17.63 6.16 -10.53
N VAL A 73 -16.38 6.45 -10.18
CA VAL A 73 -15.85 7.82 -10.06
C VAL A 73 -15.06 8.19 -11.32
N ARG A 74 -14.23 7.28 -11.81
CA ARG A 74 -13.48 7.40 -13.07
C ARG A 74 -13.34 6.02 -13.71
N SER A 75 -13.49 5.93 -15.02
CA SER A 75 -13.19 4.71 -15.76
C SER A 75 -12.63 5.03 -17.14
N LYS A 76 -11.46 4.46 -17.45
CA LYS A 76 -10.90 4.49 -18.81
C LYS A 76 -11.36 3.27 -19.62
N SER A 77 -11.56 2.14 -18.94
CA SER A 77 -11.99 0.88 -19.54
C SER A 77 -13.48 0.81 -19.88
N GLY A 78 -14.29 1.75 -19.38
CA GLY A 78 -15.74 1.79 -19.61
C GLY A 78 -16.55 0.89 -18.67
N ALA A 79 -15.96 0.45 -17.55
CA ALA A 79 -16.65 -0.35 -16.54
C ALA A 79 -17.84 0.42 -15.94
N LYS A 80 -18.93 -0.29 -15.65
CA LYS A 80 -20.20 0.31 -15.22
C LYS A 80 -20.57 -0.06 -13.79
N GLN A 81 -21.44 0.75 -13.19
CA GLN A 81 -22.08 0.40 -11.93
C GLN A 81 -22.90 -0.90 -12.08
N GLY A 82 -22.81 -1.78 -11.08
CA GLY A 82 -23.41 -3.11 -11.06
C GLY A 82 -22.56 -4.19 -11.77
N GLU A 83 -21.48 -3.80 -12.46
CA GLU A 83 -20.60 -4.75 -13.13
C GLU A 83 -19.77 -5.54 -12.13
N LYS A 84 -19.62 -6.85 -12.38
CA LYS A 84 -18.70 -7.71 -11.64
C LYS A 84 -17.32 -7.63 -12.26
N ILE A 85 -16.33 -7.31 -11.44
CA ILE A 85 -14.93 -7.23 -11.81
C ILE A 85 -14.11 -8.23 -11.00
N THR A 86 -13.05 -8.73 -11.63
CA THR A 86 -12.06 -9.57 -10.96
C THR A 86 -10.79 -8.77 -10.73
N LEU A 87 -10.39 -8.64 -9.47
CA LEU A 87 -9.11 -8.05 -9.09
C LEU A 87 -8.09 -9.15 -8.85
N ARG A 88 -6.85 -8.93 -9.28
CA ARG A 88 -5.72 -9.82 -9.02
C ARG A 88 -4.50 -9.00 -8.62
N TYR A 89 -3.96 -9.27 -7.44
CA TYR A 89 -2.78 -8.54 -6.96
C TYR A 89 -1.91 -9.36 -6.01
N GLU A 90 -0.65 -8.94 -5.91
CA GLU A 90 0.28 -9.48 -4.92
C GLU A 90 0.19 -8.65 -3.63
N ARG A 91 -0.08 -9.32 -2.52
CA ARG A 91 0.01 -8.75 -1.17
C ARG A 91 1.33 -9.19 -0.55
N LEU A 92 2.25 -8.24 -0.39
CA LEU A 92 3.51 -8.47 0.30
C LEU A 92 3.27 -8.74 1.80
N LEU A 93 4.04 -9.67 2.37
CA LEU A 93 4.08 -10.00 3.79
C LEU A 93 5.45 -9.58 4.36
N PRO A 94 5.70 -8.26 4.50
CA PRO A 94 7.00 -7.76 4.89
C PRO A 94 7.41 -8.24 6.28
N LYS A 95 8.69 -8.62 6.43
CA LYS A 95 9.29 -8.93 7.72
C LYS A 95 9.71 -7.65 8.44
N ALA A 96 10.03 -7.77 9.73
CA ALA A 96 10.61 -6.68 10.50
C ALA A 96 11.83 -6.08 9.77
N GLY A 97 11.87 -4.75 9.65
CA GLY A 97 12.94 -4.03 8.95
C GLY A 97 12.72 -3.78 7.45
N TRP A 98 11.56 -4.14 6.88
CA TRP A 98 11.24 -3.85 5.47
C TRP A 98 11.23 -2.34 5.15
N ALA A 99 11.82 -2.01 4.00
CA ALA A 99 11.80 -0.69 3.36
C ALA A 99 11.21 -0.85 1.95
N GLY A 100 10.14 -0.13 1.65
CA GLY A 100 9.44 -0.23 0.36
C GLY A 100 8.01 0.31 0.42
N PRO A 101 7.28 0.26 -0.72
CA PRO A 101 5.88 0.67 -0.73
C PRO A 101 5.07 -0.13 0.29
N SER A 102 4.10 0.52 0.93
CA SER A 102 3.10 -0.15 1.76
C SER A 102 2.55 -1.38 1.04
N PRO A 103 2.42 -2.54 1.71
CA PRO A 103 1.67 -3.65 1.17
C PRO A 103 0.20 -3.26 0.99
N ALA A 104 -0.46 -3.83 -0.02
CA ALA A 104 -1.90 -3.72 -0.16
C ALA A 104 -2.59 -4.50 0.97
N PRO A 105 -3.72 -4.00 1.51
CA PRO A 105 -4.46 -4.71 2.54
C PRO A 105 -5.08 -6.01 2.00
N ALA A 106 -5.43 -6.91 2.92
CA ALA A 106 -6.37 -7.98 2.59
C ALA A 106 -7.76 -7.38 2.47
N LEU A 107 -8.49 -7.71 1.41
CA LEU A 107 -9.90 -7.36 1.31
C LEU A 107 -10.77 -8.40 2.01
N GLU A 108 -11.91 -7.98 2.52
CA GLU A 108 -12.85 -8.84 3.23
C GLU A 108 -14.18 -8.93 2.50
N LYS A 109 -14.73 -10.14 2.40
CA LYS A 109 -16.06 -10.38 1.81
C LYS A 109 -17.14 -9.55 2.49
N GLY A 110 -18.01 -8.95 1.68
CA GLY A 110 -19.15 -8.14 2.10
C GLY A 110 -18.81 -6.68 2.40
N LYS A 111 -17.53 -6.33 2.52
CA LYS A 111 -17.10 -4.94 2.77
C LYS A 111 -16.99 -4.14 1.47
N GLU A 112 -17.18 -2.84 1.61
CA GLU A 112 -16.97 -1.88 0.53
C GLU A 112 -15.65 -1.13 0.71
N TYR A 113 -15.00 -0.85 -0.41
CA TYR A 113 -13.72 -0.13 -0.45
C TYR A 113 -13.74 0.88 -1.60
N PRO A 114 -13.12 2.07 -1.43
CA PRO A 114 -12.64 2.80 -2.60
C PRO A 114 -11.61 1.93 -3.32
N ALA A 115 -11.53 1.98 -4.64
CA ALA A 115 -10.63 1.16 -5.42
C ALA A 115 -9.99 1.98 -6.54
N TYR A 116 -8.68 2.18 -6.44
CA TYR A 116 -7.83 2.82 -7.44
C TYR A 116 -7.10 1.73 -8.21
N LEU A 117 -7.52 1.46 -9.45
CA LEU A 117 -7.16 0.26 -10.20
C LEU A 117 -6.63 0.60 -11.59
N SER A 118 -5.98 -0.40 -12.19
CA SER A 118 -5.61 -0.44 -13.61
C SER A 118 -6.15 -1.72 -14.22
N LYS A 119 -6.66 -1.65 -15.46
CA LYS A 119 -7.11 -2.84 -16.19
C LYS A 119 -5.93 -3.51 -16.88
N ALA A 120 -5.67 -4.76 -16.54
CA ALA A 120 -4.65 -5.58 -17.16
C ALA A 120 -5.12 -6.08 -18.54
N THR A 121 -4.18 -6.57 -19.34
CA THR A 121 -4.45 -7.09 -20.70
C THR A 121 -5.30 -8.35 -20.70
N ASP A 122 -5.27 -9.13 -19.61
CA ASP A 122 -6.11 -10.32 -19.41
C ASP A 122 -7.54 -9.99 -18.95
N GLY A 123 -7.87 -8.69 -18.84
CA GLY A 123 -9.19 -8.21 -18.44
C GLY A 123 -9.40 -8.12 -16.92
N THR A 124 -8.46 -8.62 -16.10
CA THR A 124 -8.49 -8.42 -14.65
C THR A 124 -8.08 -7.00 -14.26
N PHE A 125 -8.36 -6.62 -13.03
CA PHE A 125 -7.93 -5.34 -12.47
C PHE A 125 -6.79 -5.55 -11.47
N GLU A 126 -5.76 -4.72 -11.58
CA GLU A 126 -4.60 -4.71 -10.69
C GLU A 126 -4.52 -3.40 -9.90
N LEU A 127 -3.55 -3.31 -8.98
CA LEU A 127 -3.36 -2.15 -8.11
C LEU A 127 -2.93 -0.92 -8.91
N GLY A 128 -3.78 0.11 -8.96
CA GLY A 128 -3.47 1.41 -9.56
C GLY A 128 -2.68 2.33 -8.63
N ALA A 129 -2.84 2.18 -7.30
CA ALA A 129 -2.19 3.01 -6.29
C ALA A 129 -1.34 2.23 -5.26
N LYS A 130 -0.74 1.12 -5.70
CA LYS A 130 0.10 0.24 -4.85
C LYS A 130 -0.63 -0.14 -3.56
N GLY A 131 0.04 -0.08 -2.39
CA GLY A 131 -0.57 -0.37 -1.09
C GLY A 131 -1.77 0.47 -0.71
N LYS A 132 -1.95 1.63 -1.37
CA LYS A 132 -3.02 2.59 -1.11
C LYS A 132 -4.14 2.51 -2.16
N SER A 133 -4.26 1.37 -2.84
CA SER A 133 -5.32 1.15 -3.84
C SER A 133 -6.71 1.00 -3.23
N PHE A 134 -6.81 0.72 -1.93
CA PHE A 134 -8.10 0.43 -1.27
C PHE A 134 -8.45 1.39 -0.12
N GLU A 135 -7.74 2.51 -0.03
CA GLU A 135 -8.00 3.57 0.94
C GLU A 135 -7.78 4.94 0.30
N THR A 136 -8.45 5.98 0.78
CA THR A 136 -8.21 7.35 0.29
C THR A 136 -7.08 7.97 1.09
N VAL A 137 -6.03 8.40 0.40
CA VAL A 137 -4.95 9.17 1.03
C VAL A 137 -5.44 10.61 1.17
N LYS A 138 -5.43 11.14 2.39
CA LYS A 138 -5.80 12.54 2.62
C LYS A 138 -4.58 13.42 2.35
N PRO A 139 -4.70 14.48 1.52
CA PRO A 139 -3.66 15.48 1.43
C PRO A 139 -3.47 16.14 2.80
N ARG A 140 -2.21 16.38 3.17
CA ARG A 140 -1.85 17.12 4.39
C ARG A 140 -1.85 18.61 4.15
#